data_AF-A0A2I0LTY5-F1
#
_entry.id   AF-A0A2I0LTY5-F1
#
_cell.length_a   1.000
_cell.length_b   1.000
_cell.length_c   1.000
_cell.angle_alpha   90.00
_cell.angle_beta   90.00
_cell.angle_gamma   90.00
#
_symmetry.space_group_name_H-M   'P 1'
#
loop_
_entity.id
_entity.type
_entity.pdbx_description
1 polymer ?
#
loop_
_entity_poly.entity_id
_entity_poly.type
_entity_poly.pdbx_seq_one_letter_code
_entity_poly.pdbx_strand_id
1 'polypeptide(L)'
;SSDARCLALQVGLRKSHANHKEEGTCFIGSKRQLVQNSSQSRCLQSVLEEVELIRSSRDGQIEEAMRFNQELERELKSSQEALVSLEDCNQNLKREQAEMRRKVEEARHAVLNSLGKVKELEAKANKVPHLQIYIQQLESELRHYRSEPAQEGAASPGAGHGAAVVQPHRRSPTGGAGIAENEDQLFRSVEGQAASDEEEEEEEEEKKKKKWAGDQPAQVDPMKKTAAKLPCCGSGYDEKMWRKLMSYLEPTNPNGHTTAPVELAEQVTQLTEQLELKEHERKKLETNMEEMKGPLPGGLQQKLEENDLLKMELQMLETERVRLSLVEEKLMDVLQLLQQLRDLNISKRALGKILLSTLESCRDPHPGKARLFEVLDTLYQELTACELLQSQALEKAQSRQSLSNPLLISC
;
A
#
# COMPACT_ATOMS: atom_id res chain seq x y z
N SER A 1 -21.36 0.60 -49.01
CA SER A 1 -19.99 1.05 -49.42
C SER A 1 -19.21 -0.01 -50.21
N SER A 2 -19.59 -1.30 -50.17
CA SER A 2 -18.93 -2.39 -50.91
C SER A 2 -19.32 -2.47 -52.40
N ASP A 3 -20.61 -2.34 -52.71
CA ASP A 3 -21.13 -2.55 -54.08
C ASP A 3 -20.62 -1.55 -55.11
N ALA A 4 -20.45 -0.28 -54.71
CA ALA A 4 -19.92 0.76 -55.60
C ALA A 4 -18.48 0.48 -56.04
N ARG A 5 -17.66 -0.15 -55.17
CA ARG A 5 -16.28 -0.52 -55.51
C ARG A 5 -16.23 -1.73 -56.45
N CYS A 6 -17.11 -2.70 -56.25
CA CYS A 6 -17.19 -3.89 -57.10
C CYS A 6 -17.65 -3.53 -58.53
N LEU A 7 -18.65 -2.63 -58.64
CA LEU A 7 -19.10 -2.10 -59.93
C LEU A 7 -18.02 -1.25 -60.62
N ALA A 8 -17.29 -0.41 -59.89
CA ALA A 8 -16.20 0.39 -60.47
C ALA A 8 -15.07 -0.47 -61.06
N LEU A 9 -14.71 -1.56 -60.38
CA LEU A 9 -13.73 -2.54 -60.88
C LEU A 9 -14.24 -3.27 -62.13
N GLN A 10 -15.51 -3.70 -62.13
CA GLN A 10 -16.10 -4.39 -63.27
C GLN A 10 -16.18 -3.48 -64.51
N VAL A 11 -16.53 -2.21 -64.35
CA VAL A 11 -16.59 -1.23 -65.44
C VAL A 11 -15.19 -0.85 -65.92
N GLY A 12 -14.22 -0.70 -65.00
CA GLY A 12 -12.82 -0.45 -65.32
C GLY A 12 -12.20 -1.56 -66.17
N LEU A 13 -12.43 -2.82 -65.79
CA LEU A 13 -11.96 -3.99 -66.54
C LEU A 13 -12.62 -4.06 -67.93
N ARG A 14 -13.94 -3.87 -68.03
CA ARG A 14 -14.63 -3.87 -69.33
C ARG A 14 -14.17 -2.75 -70.27
N LYS A 15 -13.86 -1.56 -69.73
CA LYS A 15 -13.33 -0.44 -70.51
C LYS A 15 -11.90 -0.71 -71.01
N SER A 16 -11.07 -1.39 -70.22
CA SER A 16 -9.72 -1.80 -70.64
C SER A 16 -9.74 -2.84 -71.77
N HIS A 17 -10.72 -3.74 -71.79
CA HIS A 17 -10.87 -4.74 -72.85
C HIS A 17 -11.53 -4.18 -74.12
N ALA A 18 -12.33 -3.11 -74.02
CA ALA A 18 -12.95 -2.46 -75.18
C ALA A 18 -11.95 -1.63 -76.03
N ASN A 19 -10.84 -1.18 -75.44
CA ASN A 19 -9.80 -0.40 -76.12
C ASN A 19 -8.77 -1.26 -76.88
N HIS A 20 -8.98 -2.58 -76.99
CA HIS A 20 -8.05 -3.50 -77.65
C HIS A 20 -8.59 -4.13 -78.95
N LYS A 21 -9.48 -3.44 -79.68
CA LYS A 21 -9.83 -3.81 -81.05
C LYS A 21 -9.33 -2.78 -82.05
N GLU A 22 -8.53 -3.30 -82.97
CA GLU A 22 -8.08 -2.73 -84.25
C GLU A 22 -7.09 -1.57 -84.18
N GLU A 23 -5.81 -1.90 -84.36
CA GLU A 23 -4.94 -1.21 -85.33
C GLU A 23 -3.67 -2.05 -85.58
N GLY A 24 -3.33 -2.29 -86.85
CA GLY A 24 -1.98 -2.71 -87.26
C GLY A 24 -1.85 -4.08 -87.91
N THR A 25 -2.34 -4.21 -89.15
CA THR A 25 -1.87 -5.20 -90.11
C THR A 25 -0.36 -5.08 -90.35
N CYS A 26 0.39 -6.17 -90.19
CA CYS A 26 1.68 -6.39 -90.85
C CYS A 26 1.88 -7.88 -91.12
N PHE A 27 1.52 -8.29 -92.34
CA PHE A 27 1.93 -9.54 -92.94
C PHE A 27 3.41 -9.42 -93.35
N ILE A 28 4.34 -10.05 -92.64
CA ILE A 28 5.58 -10.58 -93.21
C ILE A 28 5.90 -11.91 -92.50
N GLY A 29 5.92 -12.98 -93.28
CA GLY A 29 6.44 -14.27 -92.83
C GLY A 29 7.89 -14.12 -92.39
N SER A 30 8.16 -14.49 -91.14
CA SER A 30 9.50 -14.88 -90.73
C SER A 30 9.38 -16.04 -89.74
N LYS A 31 9.65 -17.23 -90.27
CA LYS A 31 10.32 -18.28 -89.50
C LYS A 31 11.59 -17.64 -88.93
N ARG A 32 11.54 -17.14 -87.70
CA ARG A 32 12.73 -16.79 -86.93
C ARG A 32 12.55 -17.34 -85.52
N GLN A 33 13.09 -18.54 -85.35
CA GLN A 33 13.72 -19.07 -84.15
C GLN A 33 13.36 -18.38 -82.82
N LEU A 34 12.57 -19.09 -82.02
CA LEU A 34 12.91 -19.53 -80.66
C LEU A 34 14.17 -18.88 -80.05
N VAL A 35 14.11 -17.60 -79.66
CA VAL A 35 15.13 -16.96 -78.80
C VAL A 35 14.52 -16.11 -77.67
N GLN A 36 13.21 -15.83 -77.68
CA GLN A 36 12.56 -15.01 -76.63
C GLN A 36 12.21 -15.75 -75.32
N ASN A 37 12.36 -17.07 -75.24
CA ASN A 37 12.04 -17.82 -74.02
C ASN A 37 13.07 -17.63 -72.88
N SER A 38 14.28 -17.12 -73.19
CA SER A 38 15.38 -17.00 -72.21
C SER A 38 15.32 -15.76 -71.33
N SER A 39 14.59 -14.71 -71.74
CA SER A 39 14.46 -13.46 -70.97
C SER A 39 13.23 -13.48 -70.05
N GLN A 40 12.13 -14.10 -70.49
CA GLN A 40 10.96 -14.35 -69.64
C GLN A 40 11.27 -15.33 -68.50
N SER A 41 12.06 -16.38 -68.74
CA SER A 41 12.44 -17.31 -67.67
C SER A 41 13.31 -16.64 -66.61
N ARG A 42 14.23 -15.75 -67.02
CA ARG A 42 15.09 -14.99 -66.10
C ARG A 42 14.32 -13.97 -65.25
N CYS A 43 13.32 -13.30 -65.83
CA CYS A 43 12.43 -12.40 -65.09
C CYS A 43 11.63 -13.14 -64.01
N LEU A 44 11.03 -14.28 -64.35
CA LEU A 44 10.29 -15.11 -63.39
C LEU A 44 11.21 -15.71 -62.31
N GLN A 45 12.46 -16.06 -62.66
CA GLN A 45 13.46 -16.53 -61.70
C GLN A 45 13.84 -15.44 -60.68
N SER A 46 14.08 -14.21 -61.14
CA SER A 46 14.36 -13.08 -60.25
C SER A 46 13.20 -12.78 -59.29
N VAL A 47 11.95 -12.88 -59.77
CA VAL A 47 10.77 -12.69 -58.90
C VAL A 47 10.65 -13.83 -57.89
N LEU A 48 10.94 -15.07 -58.27
CA LEU A 48 10.95 -16.21 -57.33
C LEU A 48 12.02 -16.04 -56.23
N GLU A 49 13.23 -15.61 -56.61
CA GLU A 49 14.32 -15.32 -55.67
C GLU A 49 13.95 -14.19 -54.70
N GLU A 50 13.34 -13.11 -55.20
CA GLU A 50 12.88 -12.00 -54.37
C GLU A 50 11.77 -12.42 -53.41
N VAL A 51 10.81 -13.24 -53.87
CA VAL A 51 9.76 -13.81 -53.02
C VAL A 51 10.34 -14.73 -51.93
N GLU A 52 11.38 -15.49 -52.24
CA GLU A 52 12.06 -16.37 -51.27
C GLU A 52 12.85 -15.56 -50.23
N LEU A 53 13.49 -14.46 -50.64
CA LEU A 53 14.11 -13.49 -49.73
C LEU A 53 13.08 -12.80 -48.83
N ILE A 54 11.96 -12.35 -49.39
CA ILE A 54 10.87 -11.74 -48.61
C ILE A 54 10.31 -12.74 -47.59
N ARG A 55 10.12 -14.00 -47.99
CA ARG A 55 9.68 -15.08 -47.08
C ARG A 55 10.69 -15.32 -45.98
N SER A 56 11.97 -15.48 -46.31
CA SER A 56 13.02 -15.72 -45.32
C SER A 56 13.16 -14.56 -44.34
N SER A 57 13.06 -13.32 -44.83
CA SER A 57 13.09 -12.11 -43.99
C SER A 57 11.87 -12.02 -43.07
N ARG A 58 10.67 -12.22 -43.61
CA ARG A 58 9.42 -12.23 -42.84
C ARG A 58 9.43 -13.33 -41.77
N ASP A 59 9.83 -14.54 -42.14
CA ASP A 59 9.84 -15.68 -41.25
C ASP A 59 10.88 -15.46 -40.13
N GLY A 60 12.03 -14.86 -40.44
CA GLY A 60 13.00 -14.41 -39.44
C GLY A 60 12.46 -13.36 -38.46
N GLN A 61 11.71 -12.37 -38.96
CA GLN A 61 11.04 -11.37 -38.10
C GLN A 61 9.96 -12.01 -37.21
N ILE A 62 9.20 -12.97 -37.74
CA ILE A 62 8.20 -13.72 -36.97
C ILE A 62 8.88 -14.52 -35.87
N GLU A 63 9.97 -15.22 -36.17
CA GLU A 63 10.74 -15.99 -35.18
C GLU A 63 11.30 -15.10 -34.07
N GLU A 64 11.82 -13.92 -34.41
CA GLU A 64 12.32 -12.96 -33.42
C GLU A 64 11.19 -12.42 -32.53
N ALA A 65 10.05 -12.06 -33.12
CA ALA A 65 8.86 -11.64 -32.37
C ALA A 65 8.34 -12.75 -31.44
N MET A 66 8.37 -14.01 -31.90
CA MET A 66 8.00 -15.17 -31.08
C MET A 66 8.96 -15.36 -29.90
N ARG A 67 10.28 -15.26 -30.13
CA ARG A 67 11.27 -15.35 -29.04
C ARG A 67 11.09 -14.22 -28.02
N PHE A 68 10.88 -13.00 -28.50
CA PHE A 68 10.65 -11.85 -27.61
C PHE A 68 9.39 -12.02 -26.76
N ASN A 69 8.27 -12.45 -27.36
CA ASN A 69 7.05 -12.73 -26.60
C ASN A 69 7.23 -13.84 -25.56
N GLN A 70 7.97 -14.90 -25.88
CA GLN A 70 8.27 -15.98 -24.91
C GLN A 70 9.13 -15.51 -23.74
N GLU A 71 10.08 -14.60 -23.99
CA GLU A 71 10.87 -13.98 -22.92
C GLU A 71 9.97 -13.12 -22.03
N LEU A 72 9.15 -12.28 -22.63
CA LEU A 72 8.22 -11.41 -21.91
C LEU A 72 7.22 -12.20 -21.06
N GLU A 73 6.68 -13.30 -21.58
CA GLU A 73 5.80 -14.21 -20.82
C GLU A 73 6.53 -14.85 -19.62
N ARG A 74 7.81 -15.20 -19.79
CA ARG A 74 8.63 -15.77 -18.72
C ARG A 74 8.95 -14.74 -17.65
N GLU A 75 9.34 -13.54 -18.03
CA GLU A 75 9.59 -12.42 -17.11
C GLU A 75 8.32 -12.03 -16.36
N LEU A 76 7.17 -11.96 -17.05
CA LEU A 76 5.88 -11.69 -16.42
C LEU A 76 5.55 -12.75 -15.38
N LYS A 77 5.72 -14.03 -15.72
CA LYS A 77 5.48 -15.14 -14.79
C LYS A 77 6.42 -15.08 -13.59
N SER A 78 7.72 -14.87 -13.83
CA SER A 78 8.70 -14.72 -12.76
C SER A 78 8.38 -13.53 -11.85
N SER A 79 7.91 -12.41 -12.41
CA SER A 79 7.50 -11.24 -11.64
C SER A 79 6.24 -11.52 -10.84
N GLN A 80 5.27 -12.25 -11.38
CA GLN A 80 4.06 -12.66 -10.65
C GLN A 80 4.38 -13.58 -9.48
N GLU A 81 5.27 -14.55 -9.67
CA GLU A 81 5.74 -15.45 -8.59
C GLU A 81 6.46 -14.65 -7.49
N ALA A 82 7.31 -13.69 -7.86
CA ALA A 82 7.98 -12.81 -6.91
C ALA A 82 6.96 -11.97 -6.11
N LEU A 83 5.92 -11.42 -6.77
CA LEU A 83 4.86 -10.66 -6.10
C LEU A 83 4.13 -11.51 -5.07
N VAL A 84 3.71 -12.73 -5.41
CA VAL A 84 3.05 -13.65 -4.46
C VAL A 84 3.94 -13.91 -3.24
N SER A 85 5.24 -14.16 -3.47
CA SER A 85 6.18 -14.38 -2.35
C SER A 85 6.34 -13.17 -1.43
N LEU A 86 6.29 -11.95 -2.00
CA LEU A 86 6.36 -10.71 -1.23
C LEU A 86 5.05 -10.44 -0.47
N GLU A 87 3.90 -10.75 -1.07
CA GLU A 87 2.60 -10.68 -0.40
C GLU A 87 2.52 -11.61 0.82
N ASP A 88 2.99 -12.85 0.68
CA ASP A 88 3.08 -13.81 1.79
C ASP A 88 4.00 -13.29 2.90
N CYS A 89 5.17 -12.76 2.53
CA CYS A 89 6.09 -12.14 3.49
C CYS A 89 5.44 -10.96 4.23
N ASN A 90 4.70 -10.10 3.52
CA ASN A 90 4.00 -8.97 4.11
C ASN A 90 2.91 -9.42 5.09
N GLN A 91 2.13 -10.45 4.74
CA GLN A 91 1.14 -11.03 5.64
C GLN A 91 1.78 -11.63 6.90
N ASN A 92 2.92 -12.30 6.75
CA ASN A 92 3.69 -12.84 7.87
C ASN A 92 4.16 -11.72 8.80
N LEU A 93 4.74 -10.65 8.25
CA LEU A 93 5.20 -9.49 9.01
C LEU A 93 4.05 -8.82 9.77
N LYS A 94 2.86 -8.68 9.14
CA LYS A 94 1.67 -8.13 9.81
C LYS A 94 1.24 -8.98 11.00
N ARG A 95 1.30 -10.31 10.88
CA ARG A 95 1.02 -11.23 11.99
C ARG A 95 2.04 -11.09 13.11
N GLU A 96 3.34 -11.05 12.80
CA GLU A 96 4.38 -10.88 13.80
C GLU A 96 4.30 -9.51 14.50
N GLN A 97 3.97 -8.45 13.76
CA GLN A 97 3.74 -7.12 14.33
C GLN A 97 2.58 -7.13 15.32
N ALA A 98 1.46 -7.78 14.98
CA ALA A 98 0.32 -7.92 15.89
C ALA A 98 0.69 -8.73 17.14
N GLU A 99 1.44 -9.83 16.97
CA GLU A 99 1.91 -10.64 18.09
C GLU A 99 2.87 -9.85 19.01
N MET A 100 3.76 -9.06 18.44
CA MET A 100 4.67 -8.20 19.20
C MET A 100 3.89 -7.18 20.03
N ARG A 101 2.89 -6.50 19.43
CA ARG A 101 2.02 -5.57 20.15
C ARG A 101 1.31 -6.26 21.32
N ARG A 102 0.77 -7.45 21.10
CA ARG A 102 0.14 -8.25 22.16
C ARG A 102 1.13 -8.54 23.30
N LYS A 103 2.36 -9.00 22.99
CA LYS A 103 3.39 -9.30 23.99
C LYS A 103 3.83 -8.06 24.77
N VAL A 104 3.96 -6.91 24.11
CA VAL A 104 4.27 -5.63 24.76
C VAL A 104 3.15 -5.25 25.72
N GLU A 105 1.89 -5.38 25.30
CA GLU A 105 0.76 -5.04 26.15
C GLU A 105 0.67 -5.99 27.36
N GLU A 106 0.90 -7.29 27.17
CA GLU A 106 0.99 -8.27 28.27
C GLU A 106 2.11 -7.89 29.27
N ALA A 107 3.29 -7.52 28.77
CA ALA A 107 4.39 -7.06 29.62
C ALA A 107 4.03 -5.79 30.39
N ARG A 108 3.35 -4.83 29.74
CA ARG A 108 2.86 -3.61 30.38
C ARG A 108 1.89 -3.91 31.52
N HIS A 109 0.92 -4.79 31.28
CA HIS A 109 -0.02 -5.23 32.33
C HIS A 109 0.70 -5.92 33.49
N ALA A 110 1.68 -6.79 33.20
CA ALA A 110 2.48 -7.45 34.23
C ALA A 110 3.26 -6.44 35.11
N VAL A 111 3.86 -5.42 34.49
CA VAL A 111 4.57 -4.35 35.19
C VAL A 111 3.62 -3.55 36.08
N LEU A 112 2.47 -3.11 35.55
CA LEU A 112 1.46 -2.38 36.33
C LEU A 112 0.99 -3.18 37.56
N ASN A 113 0.71 -4.47 37.37
CA ASN A 113 0.32 -5.37 38.45
C ASN A 113 1.42 -5.52 39.50
N SER A 114 2.67 -5.68 39.07
CA SER A 114 3.82 -5.80 39.96
C SER A 114 4.06 -4.51 40.75
N LEU A 115 3.90 -3.35 40.11
CA LEU A 115 4.04 -2.04 40.75
C LEU A 115 2.95 -1.83 41.81
N GLY A 116 1.71 -2.26 41.54
CA GLY A 116 0.63 -2.26 42.51
C GLY A 116 0.99 -3.06 43.77
N LYS A 117 1.55 -4.27 43.60
CA LYS A 117 2.04 -5.10 44.71
C LYS A 117 3.17 -4.43 45.48
N VAL A 118 4.12 -3.80 44.79
CA VAL A 118 5.22 -3.06 45.44
C VAL A 118 4.68 -1.92 46.29
N LYS A 119 3.71 -1.14 45.80
CA LYS A 119 3.07 -0.07 46.58
C LYS A 119 2.35 -0.59 47.81
N GLU A 120 1.68 -1.74 47.71
CA GLU A 120 1.03 -2.39 48.85
C GLU A 120 2.08 -2.82 49.90
N LEU A 121 3.18 -3.42 49.45
CA LEU A 121 4.29 -3.83 50.32
C LEU A 121 4.97 -2.63 50.97
N GLU A 122 5.17 -1.54 50.24
CA GLU A 122 5.70 -0.28 50.75
C GLU A 122 4.80 0.30 51.84
N ALA A 123 3.48 0.31 51.62
CA ALA A 123 2.51 0.76 52.62
C ALA A 123 2.53 -0.11 53.89
N LYS A 124 2.75 -1.43 53.76
CA LYS A 124 2.93 -2.34 54.90
C LYS A 124 4.26 -2.07 55.60
N ALA A 125 5.35 -1.90 54.85
CA ALA A 125 6.69 -1.63 55.38
C ALA A 125 6.72 -0.33 56.19
N ASN A 126 6.03 0.72 55.74
CA ASN A 126 5.93 1.99 56.47
C ASN A 126 5.27 1.86 57.84
N LYS A 127 4.44 0.83 58.09
CA LYS A 127 3.84 0.57 59.40
C LYS A 127 4.81 -0.11 60.37
N VAL A 128 5.84 -0.80 59.86
CA VAL A 128 6.76 -1.61 60.67
C VAL A 128 7.52 -0.75 61.70
N PRO A 129 8.12 0.41 61.35
CA PRO A 129 8.80 1.25 62.34
C PRO A 129 7.87 1.73 63.46
N HIS A 130 6.63 2.10 63.13
CA HIS A 130 5.64 2.55 64.13
C HIS A 130 5.26 1.44 65.10
N LEU A 131 5.01 0.24 64.58
CA LEU A 131 4.75 -0.94 65.42
C LEU A 131 5.98 -1.28 66.27
N GLN A 132 7.18 -1.11 65.75
CA GLN A 132 8.42 -1.39 66.48
C GLN A 132 8.66 -0.39 67.63
N ILE A 133 8.36 0.90 67.43
CA ILE A 133 8.36 1.91 68.50
C ILE A 133 7.33 1.54 69.57
N TYR A 134 6.12 1.17 69.17
CA TYR A 134 5.06 0.79 70.09
C TYR A 134 5.44 -0.45 70.92
N ILE A 135 6.05 -1.46 70.30
CA ILE A 135 6.58 -2.63 71.00
C ILE A 135 7.65 -2.21 72.02
N GLN A 136 8.61 -1.37 71.65
CA GLN A 136 9.64 -0.89 72.59
C GLN A 136 9.04 -0.14 73.79
N GLN A 137 8.00 0.66 73.55
CA GLN A 137 7.29 1.36 74.61
C GLN A 137 6.62 0.37 75.58
N LEU A 138 5.86 -0.59 75.06
CA LEU A 138 5.24 -1.65 75.85
C LEU A 138 6.28 -2.49 76.61
N GLU A 139 7.42 -2.80 75.99
CA GLU A 139 8.52 -3.50 76.67
C GLU A 139 9.10 -2.69 77.83
N SER A 140 9.26 -1.37 77.65
CA SER A 140 9.77 -0.49 78.72
C SER A 140 8.80 -0.40 79.89
N GLU A 141 7.50 -0.33 79.61
CA GLU A 141 6.43 -0.31 80.60
C GLU A 141 6.34 -1.65 81.35
N LEU A 142 6.42 -2.78 80.64
CA LEU A 142 6.51 -4.11 81.25
C LEU A 142 7.76 -4.27 82.12
N ARG A 143 8.91 -3.74 81.68
CA ARG A 143 10.13 -3.72 82.50
C ARG A 143 9.96 -2.88 83.76
N HIS A 144 9.29 -1.73 83.67
CA HIS A 144 8.99 -0.88 84.80
C HIS A 144 8.13 -1.61 85.84
N TYR A 145 6.99 -2.18 85.42
CA TYR A 145 6.12 -2.96 86.30
C TYR A 145 6.79 -4.19 86.92
N ARG A 146 7.71 -4.84 86.20
CA ARG A 146 8.46 -5.99 86.73
C ARG A 146 9.59 -5.57 87.69
N SER A 147 10.07 -4.33 87.60
CA SER A 147 11.14 -3.79 88.43
C SER A 147 10.62 -3.02 89.66
N GLU A 148 9.34 -2.65 89.67
CA GLU A 148 8.68 -2.10 90.84
C GLU A 148 8.62 -3.19 91.93
N PRO A 149 9.34 -3.03 93.05
CA PRO A 149 9.25 -4.00 94.12
C PRO A 149 7.83 -3.90 94.68
N ALA A 150 7.15 -5.04 94.74
CA ALA A 150 5.98 -5.18 95.59
C ALA A 150 6.41 -4.90 97.04
N GLN A 151 6.33 -3.65 97.48
CA GLN A 151 6.21 -3.27 98.89
C GLN A 151 4.72 -3.31 99.20
N GLU A 152 4.18 -4.45 99.58
CA GLU A 152 4.19 -5.08 100.92
C GLU A 152 2.83 -4.90 101.57
N GLY A 153 2.14 -6.04 101.69
CA GLY A 153 0.96 -6.25 102.51
C GLY A 153 0.96 -7.70 103.00
N ALA A 154 1.89 -7.99 103.92
CA ALA A 154 1.85 -8.97 105.01
C ALA A 154 1.53 -10.48 104.77
N ALA A 155 2.47 -11.31 105.24
CA ALA A 155 2.33 -12.58 106.02
C ALA A 155 1.08 -13.47 105.81
N SER A 156 1.16 -14.80 105.64
CA SER A 156 1.92 -15.84 106.39
C SER A 156 1.65 -17.22 105.73
N PRO A 157 2.28 -18.35 106.17
CA PRO A 157 2.46 -19.57 105.39
C PRO A 157 1.31 -20.58 105.53
N GLY A 158 1.05 -21.32 104.46
CA GLY A 158 0.11 -22.44 104.46
C GLY A 158 0.59 -23.54 103.51
N ALA A 159 1.21 -24.56 104.10
CA ALA A 159 1.53 -25.82 103.44
C ALA A 159 0.29 -26.42 102.77
N GLY A 160 0.43 -26.84 101.51
CA GLY A 160 -0.67 -27.41 100.73
C GLY A 160 -0.16 -28.16 99.52
N HIS A 161 0.38 -29.34 99.79
CA HIS A 161 0.55 -30.49 98.90
C HIS A 161 -0.14 -30.43 97.53
N GLY A 162 0.63 -30.71 96.48
CA GLY A 162 0.10 -30.91 95.14
C GLY A 162 1.17 -31.27 94.11
N ALA A 163 2.05 -32.21 94.42
CA ALA A 163 2.87 -32.85 93.41
C ALA A 163 1.98 -33.73 92.52
N ALA A 164 1.91 -33.45 91.22
CA ALA A 164 1.52 -34.46 90.23
C ALA A 164 2.09 -34.15 88.83
N VAL A 165 3.12 -34.94 88.50
CA VAL A 165 3.27 -35.68 87.24
C VAL A 165 3.56 -34.89 85.95
N VAL A 166 4.83 -35.00 85.57
CA VAL A 166 5.35 -35.02 84.20
C VAL A 166 4.67 -36.14 83.38
N GLN A 167 4.18 -35.82 82.18
CA GLN A 167 4.47 -36.56 80.93
C GLN A 167 3.89 -35.82 79.69
N PRO A 168 4.55 -35.87 78.52
CA PRO A 168 4.16 -35.15 77.32
C PRO A 168 3.44 -36.03 76.28
N HIS A 169 2.98 -35.38 75.20
CA HIS A 169 2.69 -35.92 73.87
C HIS A 169 1.28 -36.49 73.62
N ARG A 170 0.50 -35.78 72.78
CA ARG A 170 -0.22 -36.35 71.62
C ARG A 170 -0.55 -35.25 70.60
N ARG A 171 -0.26 -35.53 69.34
CA ARG A 171 -0.62 -34.77 68.13
C ARG A 171 -2.13 -34.88 67.83
N SER A 172 -2.71 -33.74 67.42
CA SER A 172 -3.64 -33.45 66.28
C SER A 172 -4.86 -34.36 66.02
N PRO A 173 -5.80 -34.02 65.09
CA PRO A 173 -6.34 -32.74 64.58
C PRO A 173 -7.90 -32.72 64.64
N THR A 174 -8.57 -31.69 64.08
CA THR A 174 -9.93 -31.69 63.44
C THR A 174 -10.95 -30.68 63.99
N GLY A 175 -11.60 -29.97 63.07
CA GLY A 175 -12.86 -29.22 63.23
C GLY A 175 -12.74 -27.80 62.64
N GLY A 176 -13.29 -27.43 61.48
CA GLY A 176 -14.38 -28.02 60.70
C GLY A 176 -15.63 -27.14 60.78
N ALA A 177 -15.78 -26.22 59.84
CA ALA A 177 -17.03 -25.60 59.36
C ALA A 177 -16.68 -24.98 57.99
N GLY A 178 -17.10 -25.51 56.83
CA GLY A 178 -18.49 -25.68 56.38
C GLY A 178 -19.02 -24.28 56.07
N ILE A 179 -19.15 -23.85 54.80
CA ILE A 179 -20.28 -24.15 53.91
C ILE A 179 -19.84 -24.19 52.44
N ALA A 180 -20.41 -25.14 51.70
CA ALA A 180 -20.27 -25.41 50.29
C ALA A 180 -21.30 -24.65 49.42
N GLU A 181 -20.94 -24.48 48.14
CA GLU A 181 -21.76 -24.60 46.91
C GLU A 181 -23.09 -23.83 46.73
N ASN A 182 -23.09 -22.91 45.75
CA ASN A 182 -24.05 -22.79 44.62
C ASN A 182 -23.64 -21.56 43.80
N GLU A 183 -23.14 -21.71 42.57
CA GLU A 183 -23.88 -21.86 41.30
C GLU A 183 -24.92 -20.75 41.03
N ASP A 184 -24.63 -20.02 39.94
CA ASP A 184 -25.53 -19.48 38.93
C ASP A 184 -26.81 -18.77 39.39
N GLN A 185 -26.74 -17.44 39.37
CA GLN A 185 -27.91 -16.63 39.05
C GLN A 185 -27.54 -15.38 38.26
N LEU A 186 -28.11 -15.32 37.06
CA LEU A 186 -28.09 -14.21 36.14
C LEU A 186 -28.53 -12.92 36.83
N PHE A 187 -27.65 -11.92 36.84
CA PHE A 187 -28.09 -10.53 36.85
C PHE A 187 -27.82 -9.97 35.46
N ARG A 188 -28.91 -9.71 34.75
CA ARG A 188 -28.95 -9.10 33.42
C ARG A 188 -28.20 -7.77 33.49
N SER A 189 -27.16 -7.62 32.67
CA SER A 189 -26.58 -6.32 32.37
C SER A 189 -27.67 -5.45 31.73
N VAL A 190 -28.05 -4.39 32.44
CA VAL A 190 -28.89 -3.33 31.90
C VAL A 190 -28.00 -2.50 30.99
N GLU A 191 -28.43 -2.45 29.74
CA GLU A 191 -28.01 -1.52 28.70
C GLU A 191 -27.99 -0.08 29.24
N GLY A 192 -26.77 0.41 29.48
CA GLY A 192 -26.51 1.83 29.71
C GLY A 192 -25.93 2.40 28.44
N GLN A 193 -26.78 2.98 27.60
CA GLN A 193 -26.34 3.88 26.53
C GLN A 193 -25.70 5.12 27.17
N ALA A 194 -24.38 5.21 27.12
CA ALA A 194 -23.73 6.50 27.20
C ALA A 194 -23.90 7.16 25.83
N ALA A 195 -24.71 8.22 25.78
CA ALA A 195 -24.79 9.10 24.63
C ALA A 195 -23.40 9.73 24.43
N SER A 196 -22.71 9.30 23.37
CA SER A 196 -21.52 9.98 22.87
C SER A 196 -21.99 11.08 21.93
N ASP A 197 -21.58 12.30 22.25
CA ASP A 197 -21.82 13.56 21.56
C ASP A 197 -21.05 13.62 20.23
N GLU A 198 -21.52 12.87 19.22
CA GLU A 198 -20.90 12.84 17.88
C GLU A 198 -21.70 13.62 16.81
N GLU A 199 -22.74 14.38 17.19
CA GLU A 199 -23.55 15.15 16.22
C GLU A 199 -22.96 16.53 15.85
N GLU A 200 -21.90 17.02 16.51
CA GLU A 200 -21.24 18.29 16.13
C GLU A 200 -20.19 18.15 15.01
N GLU A 201 -19.59 16.97 14.79
CA GLU A 201 -18.59 16.76 13.72
C GLU A 201 -19.23 16.54 12.33
N GLU A 202 -20.45 16.00 12.27
CA GLU A 202 -21.19 15.82 11.00
C GLU A 202 -21.66 17.17 10.41
N GLU A 203 -21.99 18.17 11.24
CA GLU A 203 -22.34 19.52 10.75
C GLU A 203 -21.13 20.31 10.20
N GLU A 204 -19.93 20.09 10.76
CA GLU A 204 -18.68 20.67 10.25
C GLU A 204 -18.27 20.03 8.92
N GLU A 205 -18.39 18.71 8.77
CA GLU A 205 -18.15 17.97 7.52
C GLU A 205 -19.14 18.37 6.41
N GLU A 206 -20.43 18.55 6.71
CA GLU A 206 -21.42 19.00 5.72
C GLU A 206 -21.20 20.47 5.30
N LYS A 207 -20.78 21.34 6.24
CA LYS A 207 -20.35 22.73 5.93
C LYS A 207 -19.09 22.76 5.06
N LYS A 208 -18.14 21.86 5.29
CA LYS A 208 -16.90 21.75 4.50
C LYS A 208 -17.21 21.25 3.09
N LYS A 209 -18.11 20.28 2.95
CA LYS A 209 -18.58 19.76 1.66
C LYS A 209 -19.33 20.80 0.81
N LYS A 210 -20.11 21.69 1.44
CA LYS A 210 -20.76 22.84 0.75
C LYS A 210 -19.76 23.91 0.30
N LYS A 211 -18.62 24.07 0.97
CA LYS A 211 -17.61 25.10 0.64
C LYS A 211 -16.76 24.73 -0.58
N TRP A 212 -16.49 23.44 -0.79
CA TRP A 212 -15.74 22.96 -1.97
C TRP A 212 -16.56 22.87 -3.26
N ALA A 213 -17.89 22.97 -3.17
CA ALA A 213 -18.78 23.05 -4.34
C ALA A 213 -18.93 24.47 -4.92
N GLY A 214 -18.46 25.50 -4.20
CA GLY A 214 -18.66 26.91 -4.57
C GLY A 214 -17.56 27.55 -5.44
N ASP A 215 -16.33 27.02 -5.40
CA ASP A 215 -15.16 27.64 -6.04
C ASP A 215 -14.44 26.68 -7.02
N GLN A 216 -15.16 26.21 -8.04
CA GLN A 216 -14.54 25.81 -9.30
C GLN A 216 -15.15 26.58 -10.47
N PRO A 217 -14.35 27.37 -11.22
CA PRO A 217 -14.84 28.05 -12.41
C PRO A 217 -15.25 27.03 -13.48
N ALA A 218 -16.48 27.17 -13.96
CA ALA A 218 -17.08 26.38 -15.03
C ALA A 218 -16.21 26.40 -16.30
N GLN A 219 -15.47 25.32 -16.52
CA GLN A 219 -14.88 24.97 -17.81
C GLN A 219 -15.06 23.48 -18.09
N VAL A 220 -16.32 23.04 -18.24
CA VAL A 220 -16.63 21.84 -19.03
C VAL A 220 -17.99 22.04 -19.72
N ASP A 221 -18.01 22.89 -20.75
CA ASP A 221 -19.04 22.84 -21.77
C ASP A 221 -18.38 23.17 -23.13
N PRO A 222 -18.00 22.14 -23.89
CA PRO A 222 -18.79 21.85 -25.08
C PRO A 222 -18.82 20.35 -25.39
N MET A 223 -19.58 19.56 -24.64
CA MET A 223 -19.83 18.15 -25.04
C MET A 223 -21.28 17.72 -24.88
N LYS A 224 -22.19 18.65 -24.58
CA LYS A 224 -23.66 18.44 -24.60
C LYS A 224 -24.39 19.24 -25.70
N LYS A 225 -23.69 19.70 -26.73
CA LYS A 225 -24.30 20.38 -27.91
C LYS A 225 -24.28 19.59 -29.22
N THR A 226 -23.97 18.29 -29.18
CA THR A 226 -24.02 17.41 -30.37
C THR A 226 -25.07 16.29 -30.27
N ALA A 227 -25.89 16.26 -29.20
CA ALA A 227 -27.02 15.32 -29.08
C ALA A 227 -28.38 15.91 -29.51
N ALA A 228 -28.40 17.10 -30.14
CA ALA A 228 -29.61 17.74 -30.68
C ALA A 228 -29.63 17.86 -32.22
N LYS A 229 -28.81 17.06 -32.91
CA LYS A 229 -28.82 16.92 -34.37
C LYS A 229 -28.64 15.45 -34.77
N LEU A 230 -29.57 14.62 -34.31
CA LEU A 230 -29.91 13.40 -35.03
C LEU A 230 -31.34 13.61 -35.54
N PRO A 231 -31.61 13.48 -36.86
CA PRO A 231 -32.97 13.39 -37.32
C PRO A 231 -33.50 12.03 -36.87
N CYS A 232 -34.02 11.96 -35.65
CA CYS A 232 -34.97 10.92 -35.30
C CYS A 232 -36.12 11.06 -36.28
N CYS A 233 -36.34 10.02 -37.08
CA CYS A 233 -37.51 9.86 -37.94
C CYS A 233 -38.77 9.73 -37.09
N GLY A 234 -39.16 10.82 -36.43
CA GLY A 234 -40.51 11.06 -35.93
C GLY A 234 -41.24 11.93 -36.94
N SER A 235 -41.29 11.53 -38.21
CA SER A 235 -42.25 12.16 -39.13
C SER A 235 -43.61 11.57 -38.80
N GLY A 236 -44.48 12.39 -38.22
CA GLY A 236 -45.91 12.10 -38.18
C GLY A 236 -46.33 11.63 -39.57
N TYR A 237 -46.85 10.41 -39.63
CA TYR A 237 -47.40 9.85 -40.85
C TYR A 237 -48.45 10.83 -41.36
N ASP A 238 -48.21 11.41 -42.53
CA ASP A 238 -49.22 12.21 -43.22
C ASP A 238 -50.39 11.25 -43.50
N GLU A 239 -51.50 11.42 -42.78
CA GLU A 239 -52.72 10.62 -42.99
C GLU A 239 -53.17 10.61 -44.45
N LYS A 240 -52.78 11.63 -45.24
CA LYS A 240 -53.06 11.67 -46.67
C LYS A 240 -52.21 10.68 -47.45
N MET A 241 -50.93 10.48 -47.09
CA MET A 241 -50.10 9.41 -47.66
C MET A 241 -50.58 8.03 -47.20
N TRP A 242 -50.99 7.88 -45.94
CA TRP A 242 -51.52 6.62 -45.43
C TRP A 242 -52.84 6.24 -46.12
N ARG A 243 -53.79 7.17 -46.26
CA ARG A 243 -55.02 6.92 -47.05
C ARG A 243 -54.74 6.63 -48.52
N LYS A 244 -53.74 7.29 -49.12
CA LYS A 244 -53.34 7.03 -50.51
C LYS A 244 -52.73 5.63 -50.65
N LEU A 245 -51.86 5.21 -49.73
CA LEU A 245 -51.29 3.87 -49.68
C LEU A 245 -52.35 2.79 -49.39
N MET A 246 -53.30 3.06 -48.50
CA MET A 246 -54.42 2.16 -48.23
C MET A 246 -55.40 2.06 -49.41
N SER A 247 -55.55 3.12 -50.23
CA SER A 247 -56.32 3.05 -51.48
C SER A 247 -55.64 2.24 -52.59
N TYR A 248 -54.31 2.06 -52.53
CA TYR A 248 -53.59 1.12 -53.40
C TYR A 248 -53.66 -0.33 -52.90
N LEU A 249 -54.05 -0.54 -51.63
CA LEU A 249 -54.20 -1.86 -51.00
C LEU A 249 -55.65 -2.37 -51.01
N GLU A 250 -56.57 -1.65 -51.66
CA GLU A 250 -57.95 -2.10 -51.83
C GLU A 250 -58.00 -3.29 -52.82
N PRO A 251 -58.30 -4.51 -52.35
CA PRO A 251 -58.18 -5.70 -53.19
C PRO A 251 -59.36 -5.77 -54.14
N THR A 252 -59.13 -5.42 -55.41
CA THR A 252 -60.02 -5.85 -56.50
C THR A 252 -59.69 -7.30 -56.84
N ASN A 253 -60.17 -8.24 -56.03
CA ASN A 253 -60.61 -9.56 -56.52
C ASN A 253 -61.25 -10.39 -55.39
N PRO A 254 -62.48 -10.90 -55.58
CA PRO A 254 -63.08 -11.88 -54.70
C PRO A 254 -62.62 -13.27 -55.16
N ASN A 255 -61.39 -13.67 -54.86
CA ASN A 255 -61.05 -15.09 -54.90
C ASN A 255 -59.76 -15.44 -54.16
N GLY A 256 -59.91 -16.30 -53.16
CA GLY A 256 -58.87 -17.19 -52.65
C GLY A 256 -57.76 -16.54 -51.82
N HIS A 257 -57.89 -16.65 -50.50
CA HIS A 257 -56.88 -17.12 -49.53
C HIS A 257 -57.05 -16.37 -48.19
N THR A 258 -57.86 -16.96 -47.32
CA THR A 258 -58.11 -16.55 -45.92
C THR A 258 -56.91 -16.81 -44.99
N THR A 259 -55.74 -17.18 -45.50
CA THR A 259 -54.55 -17.61 -44.74
C THR A 259 -53.56 -16.49 -44.41
N ALA A 260 -53.52 -15.41 -45.20
CA ALA A 260 -52.57 -14.31 -45.00
C ALA A 260 -52.67 -13.55 -43.64
N PRO A 261 -53.85 -13.25 -43.07
CA PRO A 261 -53.92 -12.54 -41.80
C PRO A 261 -53.61 -13.44 -40.59
N VAL A 262 -53.81 -14.76 -40.72
CA VAL A 262 -53.52 -15.74 -39.66
C VAL A 262 -52.02 -16.00 -39.58
N GLU A 263 -51.35 -16.17 -40.71
CA GLU A 263 -49.88 -16.32 -40.78
C GLU A 263 -49.15 -15.07 -40.23
N LEU A 264 -49.69 -13.88 -40.48
CA LEU A 264 -49.15 -12.63 -39.94
C LEU A 264 -49.34 -12.56 -38.41
N ALA A 265 -50.50 -12.99 -37.90
CA ALA A 265 -50.76 -13.04 -36.46
C ALA A 265 -49.81 -14.02 -35.75
N GLU A 266 -49.53 -15.18 -36.37
CA GLU A 266 -48.62 -16.19 -35.85
C GLU A 266 -47.15 -15.72 -35.87
N GLN A 267 -46.73 -14.97 -36.89
CA GLN A 267 -45.42 -14.30 -36.91
C GLN A 267 -45.31 -13.21 -35.85
N VAL A 268 -46.38 -12.45 -35.59
CA VAL A 268 -46.40 -11.43 -34.53
C VAL A 268 -46.29 -12.08 -33.15
N THR A 269 -46.98 -13.19 -32.90
CA THR A 269 -46.85 -13.93 -31.63
C THR A 269 -45.43 -14.48 -31.46
N GLN A 270 -44.84 -15.05 -32.52
CA GLN A 270 -43.47 -15.58 -32.46
C GLN A 270 -42.41 -14.49 -32.22
N LEU A 271 -42.57 -13.31 -32.83
CA LEU A 271 -41.69 -12.16 -32.58
C LEU A 271 -41.88 -11.58 -31.17
N THR A 272 -43.11 -11.62 -30.65
CA THR A 272 -43.42 -11.16 -29.28
C THR A 272 -42.74 -12.06 -28.25
N GLU A 273 -42.83 -13.39 -28.42
CA GLU A 273 -42.15 -14.36 -27.55
C GLU A 273 -40.61 -14.21 -27.61
N GLN A 274 -40.03 -13.97 -28.80
CA GLN A 274 -38.59 -13.70 -28.92
C GLN A 274 -38.18 -12.41 -28.22
N LEU A 275 -39.03 -11.37 -28.28
CA LEU A 275 -38.77 -10.10 -27.64
C LEU A 275 -38.84 -10.23 -26.10
N GLU A 276 -39.79 -11.00 -25.58
CA GLU A 276 -39.88 -11.32 -24.15
C GLU A 276 -38.67 -12.11 -23.66
N LEU A 277 -38.22 -13.13 -24.41
CA LEU A 277 -37.01 -13.89 -24.07
C LEU A 277 -35.77 -12.98 -24.07
N LYS A 278 -35.61 -12.13 -25.08
CA LYS A 278 -34.51 -11.16 -25.15
C LYS A 278 -34.58 -10.14 -24.04
N GLU A 279 -35.78 -9.74 -23.61
CA GLU A 279 -35.97 -8.87 -22.46
C GLU A 279 -35.55 -9.53 -21.15
N HIS A 280 -35.86 -10.81 -20.96
CA HIS A 280 -35.40 -11.57 -19.79
C HIS A 280 -33.89 -11.76 -19.79
N GLU A 281 -33.28 -12.07 -20.93
CA GLU A 281 -31.82 -12.13 -21.08
C GLU A 281 -31.18 -10.78 -20.75
N ARG A 282 -31.75 -9.67 -21.23
CA ARG A 282 -31.31 -8.31 -20.92
C ARG A 282 -31.41 -8.02 -19.42
N LYS A 283 -32.55 -8.32 -18.79
CA LYS A 283 -32.75 -8.11 -17.34
C LYS A 283 -31.74 -8.92 -16.50
N LYS A 284 -31.47 -10.18 -16.89
CA LYS A 284 -30.46 -11.02 -16.23
C LYS A 284 -29.04 -10.47 -16.37
N LEU A 285 -28.71 -9.92 -17.54
CA LEU A 285 -27.41 -9.28 -17.77
C LEU A 285 -27.27 -7.98 -16.96
N GLU A 286 -28.35 -7.21 -16.86
CA GLU A 286 -28.42 -5.97 -16.08
C GLU A 286 -28.23 -6.24 -14.58
N THR A 287 -28.90 -7.26 -14.02
CA THR A 287 -28.69 -7.66 -12.62
C THR A 287 -27.26 -8.14 -12.36
N ASN A 288 -26.67 -8.90 -13.28
CA ASN A 288 -25.28 -9.37 -13.16
C ASN A 288 -24.27 -8.21 -13.20
N MET A 289 -24.51 -7.22 -14.06
CA MET A 289 -23.70 -6.00 -14.12
C MET A 289 -23.79 -5.19 -12.82
N GLU A 290 -24.99 -5.11 -12.22
CA GLU A 290 -25.21 -4.37 -10.98
C GLU A 290 -24.55 -5.07 -9.77
N GLU A 291 -24.62 -6.41 -9.71
CA GLU A 291 -23.89 -7.22 -8.72
C GLU A 291 -22.38 -7.04 -8.83
N MET A 292 -21.82 -6.93 -10.04
CA MET A 292 -20.40 -6.67 -10.24
C MET A 292 -20.01 -5.23 -9.87
N LYS A 293 -20.92 -4.27 -10.02
CA LYS A 293 -20.71 -2.87 -9.64
C LYS A 293 -20.76 -2.63 -8.13
N GLY A 294 -21.42 -3.46 -7.33
CA GLY A 294 -21.50 -3.25 -5.87
C GLY A 294 -20.15 -3.28 -5.15
N PRO A 295 -19.29 -4.29 -5.38
CA PRO A 295 -17.98 -4.41 -4.72
C PRO A 295 -16.90 -3.46 -5.25
N LEU A 296 -17.01 -3.00 -6.50
CA LEU A 296 -15.96 -2.24 -7.20
C LEU A 296 -15.68 -0.84 -6.59
N PRO A 297 -16.69 0.00 -6.30
CA PRO A 297 -16.51 1.33 -5.71
C PRO A 297 -15.89 1.28 -4.31
N GLY A 298 -16.31 0.33 -3.48
CA GLY A 298 -15.74 0.14 -2.14
C GLY A 298 -14.28 -0.29 -2.20
N GLY A 299 -13.94 -1.22 -3.10
CA GLY A 299 -12.56 -1.63 -3.34
C GLY A 299 -11.69 -0.48 -3.87
N LEU A 300 -12.21 0.34 -4.79
CA LEU A 300 -11.49 1.51 -5.31
C LEU A 300 -11.28 2.59 -4.24
N GLN A 301 -12.28 2.84 -3.39
CA GLN A 301 -12.16 3.78 -2.27
C GLN A 301 -11.12 3.32 -1.25
N GLN A 302 -11.17 2.04 -0.86
CA GLN A 302 -10.15 1.45 0.01
C GLN A 302 -8.74 1.55 -0.60
N LYS A 303 -8.60 1.32 -1.91
CA LYS A 303 -7.32 1.46 -2.62
C LYS A 303 -6.82 2.89 -2.66
N LEU A 304 -7.70 3.89 -2.69
CA LEU A 304 -7.34 5.30 -2.59
C LEU A 304 -6.79 5.63 -1.19
N GLU A 305 -7.46 5.18 -0.14
CA GLU A 305 -7.03 5.38 1.26
C GLU A 305 -5.69 4.68 1.53
N GLU A 306 -5.52 3.44 1.05
CA GLU A 306 -4.23 2.73 1.09
C GLU A 306 -3.14 3.50 0.33
N ASN A 307 -3.47 4.12 -0.82
CA ASN A 307 -2.52 4.93 -1.58
C ASN A 307 -2.09 6.19 -0.83
N ASP A 308 -3.02 6.87 -0.17
CA ASP A 308 -2.73 8.08 0.62
C ASP A 308 -1.84 7.74 1.83
N LEU A 309 -2.09 6.63 2.52
CA LEU A 309 -1.23 6.14 3.60
C LEU A 309 0.18 5.82 3.09
N LEU A 310 0.29 5.07 1.98
CA LEU A 310 1.59 4.75 1.36
C LEU A 310 2.33 6.01 0.92
N LYS A 311 1.62 7.03 0.44
CA LYS A 311 2.21 8.31 0.06
C LYS A 311 2.78 9.05 1.27
N MET A 312 2.08 9.03 2.41
CA MET A 312 2.61 9.57 3.67
C MET A 312 3.85 8.79 4.15
N GLU A 313 3.82 7.46 4.09
CA GLU A 313 4.96 6.62 4.45
C GLU A 313 6.17 6.89 3.54
N LEU A 314 5.96 7.00 2.22
CA LEU A 314 7.01 7.32 1.26
C LEU A 314 7.60 8.71 1.52
N GLN A 315 6.77 9.70 1.85
CA GLN A 315 7.25 11.02 2.24
C GLN A 315 8.13 10.95 3.50
N MET A 316 7.70 10.20 4.51
CA MET A 316 8.50 10.00 5.73
C MET A 316 9.83 9.30 5.43
N LEU A 317 9.83 8.26 4.60
CA LEU A 317 11.03 7.55 4.18
C LEU A 317 11.99 8.46 3.40
N GLU A 318 11.49 9.33 2.53
CA GLU A 318 12.34 10.29 1.83
C GLU A 318 12.95 11.30 2.81
N THR A 319 12.19 11.76 3.81
CA THR A 319 12.77 12.64 4.86
C THR A 319 13.86 11.96 5.68
N GLU A 320 13.67 10.69 6.03
CA GLU A 320 14.67 9.90 6.76
C GLU A 320 15.88 9.59 5.89
N ARG A 321 15.67 9.31 4.60
CA ARG A 321 16.75 9.11 3.63
C ARG A 321 17.65 10.34 3.54
N VAL A 322 17.06 11.54 3.40
CA VAL A 322 17.83 12.80 3.36
C VAL A 322 18.57 13.02 4.67
N ARG A 323 17.90 12.80 5.82
CA ARG A 323 18.52 12.93 7.14
C ARG A 323 19.70 11.98 7.32
N LEU A 324 19.57 10.72 6.91
CA LEU A 324 20.64 9.72 6.96
C LEU A 324 21.78 10.04 6.00
N SER A 325 21.47 10.53 4.79
CA SER A 325 22.50 10.95 3.82
C SER A 325 23.37 12.07 4.38
N LEU A 326 22.76 13.03 5.07
CA LEU A 326 23.48 14.12 5.73
C LEU A 326 24.36 13.62 6.90
N VAL A 327 23.88 12.64 7.67
CA VAL A 327 24.67 11.98 8.71
C VAL A 327 25.86 11.23 8.11
N GLU A 328 25.64 10.52 7.00
CA GLU A 328 26.68 9.77 6.28
C GLU A 328 27.77 10.71 5.76
N GLU A 329 27.40 11.81 5.10
CA GLU A 329 28.34 12.83 4.63
C GLU A 329 29.19 13.38 5.79
N LYS A 330 28.55 13.75 6.91
CA LYS A 330 29.28 14.24 8.09
C LYS A 330 30.18 13.19 8.74
N LEU A 331 29.75 11.94 8.76
CA LEU A 331 30.58 10.85 9.27
C LEU A 331 31.81 10.65 8.38
N MET A 332 31.66 10.75 7.06
CA MET A 332 32.79 10.72 6.12
C MET A 332 33.78 11.85 6.36
N ASP A 333 33.29 13.09 6.54
CA ASP A 333 34.13 14.26 6.88
C ASP A 333 34.94 14.01 8.17
N VAL A 334 34.26 13.56 9.23
CA VAL A 334 34.90 13.26 10.53
C VAL A 334 35.94 12.15 10.38
N LEU A 335 35.62 11.06 9.67
CA LEU A 335 36.57 9.97 9.42
C LEU A 335 37.80 10.45 8.66
N GLN A 336 37.62 11.34 7.68
CA GLN A 336 38.73 11.92 6.93
C GLN A 336 39.65 12.76 7.84
N LEU A 337 39.09 13.58 8.73
CA LEU A 337 39.86 14.35 9.71
C LEU A 337 40.59 13.45 10.70
N LEU A 338 39.93 12.40 11.20
CA LEU A 338 40.54 11.42 12.09
C LEU A 338 41.69 10.66 11.41
N GLN A 339 41.54 10.33 10.12
CA GLN A 339 42.60 9.73 9.33
C GLN A 339 43.82 10.66 9.20
N GLN A 340 43.59 11.95 8.92
CA GLN A 340 44.66 12.94 8.87
C GLN A 340 45.38 13.09 10.21
N LEU A 341 44.64 13.11 11.33
CA LEU A 341 45.23 13.14 12.67
C LEU A 341 46.05 11.89 13.02
N ARG A 342 45.61 10.73 12.54
CA ARG A 342 46.36 9.48 12.68
C ARG A 342 47.69 9.57 11.93
N ASP A 343 47.68 10.09 10.71
CA ASP A 343 48.88 10.26 9.89
C ASP A 343 49.87 11.28 10.51
N LEU A 344 49.35 12.23 11.29
CA LEU A 344 50.12 13.19 12.11
C LEU A 344 50.57 12.63 13.47
N ASN A 345 50.28 11.37 13.78
CA ASN A 345 50.62 10.70 15.05
C ASN A 345 50.16 11.47 16.31
N ILE A 346 48.90 11.92 16.34
CA ILE A 346 48.34 12.60 17.51
C ILE A 346 48.50 11.77 18.80
N SER A 347 48.87 12.44 19.90
CA SER A 347 48.98 11.77 21.20
C SER A 347 47.61 11.30 21.72
N LYS A 348 47.57 10.15 22.41
CA LYS A 348 46.35 9.63 23.06
C LYS A 348 45.72 10.66 24.02
N ARG A 349 46.54 11.49 24.68
CA ARG A 349 46.08 12.56 25.57
C ARG A 349 45.36 13.67 24.79
N ALA A 350 45.90 14.09 23.65
CA ALA A 350 45.28 15.13 22.83
C ALA A 350 43.96 14.65 22.21
N LEU A 351 43.93 13.41 21.68
CA LEU A 351 42.70 12.80 21.18
C LEU A 351 41.64 12.65 22.29
N GLY A 352 42.05 12.22 23.49
CA GLY A 352 41.16 12.15 24.65
C GLY A 352 40.59 13.51 25.05
N LYS A 353 41.37 14.60 24.93
CA LYS A 353 40.89 15.97 25.18
C LYS A 353 39.81 16.36 24.18
N ILE A 354 40.04 16.13 22.87
CA ILE A 354 39.06 16.41 21.82
C ILE A 354 37.74 15.69 22.11
N LEU A 355 37.78 14.38 22.38
CA LEU A 355 36.58 13.59 22.67
C LEU A 355 35.85 14.06 23.93
N LEU A 356 36.58 14.41 24.99
CA LEU A 356 35.98 14.93 26.22
C LEU A 356 35.33 16.30 26.00
N SER A 357 35.98 17.20 25.26
CA SER A 357 35.43 18.51 24.88
C SER A 357 34.18 18.37 24.02
N THR A 358 34.16 17.44 23.06
CA THR A 358 32.97 17.11 22.27
C THR A 358 31.81 16.63 23.17
N LEU A 359 32.07 15.66 24.07
CA LEU A 359 31.04 15.12 24.96
C LEU A 359 30.55 16.14 25.99
N GLU A 360 31.40 17.05 26.43
CA GLU A 360 31.04 18.13 27.34
C GLU A 360 30.15 19.18 26.66
N SER A 361 30.45 19.53 25.41
CA SER A 361 29.64 20.44 24.58
C SER A 361 28.26 19.86 24.20
N CYS A 362 28.10 18.53 24.21
CA CYS A 362 26.83 17.85 23.92
C CYS A 362 25.96 17.58 25.17
N ARG A 363 26.31 18.09 26.36
CA ARG A 363 25.58 17.79 27.62
C ARG A 363 24.19 18.42 27.72
N ASP A 364 23.90 19.47 26.96
CA ASP A 364 22.57 20.08 26.95
C ASP A 364 21.70 19.48 25.83
N PRO A 365 20.67 18.67 26.17
CA PRO A 365 19.81 18.08 25.16
C PRO A 365 18.82 19.16 24.69
N HIS A 366 19.06 19.74 23.52
CA HIS A 366 18.04 20.54 22.85
C HIS A 366 16.88 19.62 22.40
N PRO A 367 15.63 19.87 22.83
CA PRO A 367 14.48 19.07 22.38
C PRO A 367 14.28 19.31 20.88
N GLY A 368 14.47 18.28 20.06
CA GLY A 368 14.12 18.31 18.64
C GLY A 368 15.28 18.22 17.63
N LYS A 369 16.54 18.26 18.06
CA LYS A 369 17.68 17.96 17.16
C LYS A 369 18.04 16.47 17.23
N ALA A 370 18.38 15.87 16.09
CA ALA A 370 18.87 14.50 16.03
C ALA A 370 20.20 14.41 16.80
N ARG A 371 20.16 13.86 18.03
CA ARG A 371 21.31 13.80 18.97
C ARG A 371 22.60 13.31 18.31
N LEU A 372 22.50 12.36 17.38
CA LEU A 372 23.64 11.82 16.65
C LEU A 372 24.30 12.87 15.73
N PHE A 373 23.51 13.64 15.00
CA PHE A 373 24.01 14.65 14.07
C PHE A 373 24.72 15.78 14.81
N GLU A 374 24.18 16.20 15.95
CA GLU A 374 24.78 17.21 16.82
C GLU A 374 26.14 16.75 17.38
N VAL A 375 26.25 15.50 17.83
CA VAL A 375 27.53 14.93 18.28
C VAL A 375 28.55 14.85 17.15
N LEU A 376 28.12 14.51 15.94
CA LEU A 376 29.02 14.49 14.78
C LEU A 376 29.47 15.89 14.37
N ASP A 377 28.57 16.88 14.41
CA ASP A 377 28.89 18.26 14.07
C ASP A 377 29.83 18.91 15.08
N THR A 378 29.61 18.70 16.38
CA THR A 378 30.54 19.15 17.42
C THR A 378 31.89 18.44 17.34
N LEU A 379 31.90 17.14 17.05
CA LEU A 379 33.15 16.41 16.85
C LEU A 379 33.93 16.94 15.64
N TYR A 380 33.24 17.21 14.53
CA TYR A 380 33.84 17.84 13.36
C TYR A 380 34.44 19.20 13.69
N GLN A 381 33.72 20.05 14.42
CA GLN A 381 34.21 21.37 14.85
C GLN A 381 35.45 21.25 15.74
N GLU A 382 35.44 20.36 16.74
CA GLU A 382 36.59 20.12 17.63
C GLU A 382 37.81 19.54 16.89
N LEU A 383 37.58 18.67 15.90
CA LEU A 383 38.63 18.12 15.05
C LEU A 383 39.24 19.20 14.14
N THR A 384 38.43 20.02 13.49
CA THR A 384 38.91 21.13 12.65
C THR A 384 39.60 22.24 13.46
N ALA A 385 39.17 22.45 14.70
CA ALA A 385 39.82 23.37 15.64
C ALA A 385 41.17 22.85 16.15
N CYS A 386 41.53 21.59 15.89
CA CYS A 386 42.81 21.02 16.29
C CYS A 386 43.97 21.70 15.54
N GLU A 387 44.83 22.39 16.28
CA GLU A 387 46.00 23.15 15.77
C GLU A 387 46.92 22.30 14.87
N LEU A 388 47.00 20.98 15.10
CA LEU A 388 47.79 20.06 14.28
C LEU A 388 47.27 19.95 12.84
N LEU A 389 45.96 19.98 12.62
CA LEU A 389 45.37 19.95 11.27
C LEU A 389 45.50 21.31 10.58
N GLN A 390 45.42 22.41 11.34
CA GLN A 390 45.61 23.76 10.82
C GLN A 390 47.06 24.03 10.40
N SER A 391 48.04 23.55 11.18
CA SER A 391 49.46 23.67 10.87
C SER A 391 49.85 22.94 9.57
N GLN A 392 49.32 21.73 9.33
CA GLN A 392 49.55 20.99 8.09
C GLN A 392 48.88 21.66 6.88
N ALA A 393 47.68 22.22 7.04
CA ALA A 393 47.00 22.96 5.97
C ALA A 393 47.79 24.21 5.56
N LEU A 394 48.36 24.93 6.54
CA LEU A 394 49.19 26.10 6.33
C LEU A 394 50.52 25.76 5.62
N GLU A 395 51.19 24.67 6.03
CA GLU A 395 52.42 24.21 5.36
C GLU A 395 52.17 23.75 3.91
N LYS A 396 51.05 23.05 3.63
CA LYS A 396 50.66 22.66 2.26
C LYS A 396 50.28 23.87 1.39
N ALA A 397 49.71 24.92 1.98
CA ALA A 397 49.42 26.17 1.25
C ALA A 397 50.70 26.94 0.92
N GLN A 398 51.65 27.00 1.85
CA GLN A 398 52.96 27.63 1.65
C GLN A 398 53.85 26.84 0.66
N SER A 399 53.78 25.50 0.66
CA SER A 399 54.51 24.66 -0.29
C SER A 399 53.96 24.81 -1.72
N ARG A 400 52.63 24.91 -1.89
CA ARG A 400 52.01 25.17 -3.19
C ARG A 400 52.33 26.56 -3.74
N GLN A 401 52.39 27.58 -2.87
CA GLN A 401 52.81 28.94 -3.25
C GLN A 401 54.31 29.01 -3.59
N SER A 402 55.15 28.17 -2.97
CA SER A 402 56.58 28.10 -3.28
C SER A 402 56.89 27.34 -4.58
N LEU A 403 55.98 26.49 -5.05
CA LEU A 403 56.12 25.71 -6.29
C LEU A 403 55.57 26.41 -7.54
N SER A 404 54.78 27.48 -7.40
CA SER A 404 54.33 28.30 -8.51
C SER A 404 55.40 29.32 -8.93
N ASN A 405 56.55 28.84 -9.41
CA ASN A 405 57.47 29.66 -10.21
C ASN A 405 57.01 29.59 -11.68
N PRO A 406 56.59 30.71 -12.30
CA PRO A 406 56.16 30.71 -13.69
C PRO A 406 57.40 30.82 -14.59
N LEU A 407 58.05 29.68 -14.86
CA LEU A 407 59.01 29.59 -15.96
C LEU A 407 58.41 28.77 -17.09
N LEU A 408 58.01 29.52 -18.12
CA LEU A 408 57.84 29.14 -19.52
C LEU A 408 58.65 27.91 -19.95
N ILE A 409 58.03 27.03 -20.75
CA ILE A 409 58.32 26.83 -22.18
C ILE A 409 57.23 25.88 -22.73
N SER A 410 56.36 26.40 -23.59
CA SER A 410 55.56 25.56 -24.51
C SER A 410 56.44 25.26 -25.72
N CYS A 411 56.56 23.98 -26.06
CA CYS A 411 56.81 23.59 -27.45
C CYS A 411 55.47 23.54 -28.19
#